data_AF-A0A3N1XPC3-F1
#
_entry.id   AF-A0A3N1XPC3-F1
#
_cell.length_a   1.000
_cell.length_b   1.000
_cell.length_c   1.000
_cell.angle_alpha   90.00
_cell.angle_beta   90.00
_cell.angle_gamma   90.00
#
_symmetry.space_group_name_H-M   'P 1'
#
loop_
_entity.id
_entity.type
_entity.pdbx_description
1 polymer ?
#
loop_
_entity_poly.entity_id
_entity_poly.type
_entity_poly.pdbx_seq_one_letter_code
_entity_poly.pdbx_strand_id
1 'polypeptide(L)' 'MDKQPIISDMIRNIEKVIVGKRPVIEKAIITLLAGGHLLLEDVPGVGKTTLANGIAKTINCGFTRKEVI' A
#
# COMPACT_ATOMS: atom_id res chain seq x y z
N MET A 1 19.70 -14.29 0.78
CA MET A 1 18.27 -13.96 0.84
C MET A 1 17.83 -13.58 -0.55
N ASP A 2 17.10 -14.49 -1.20
CA ASP A 2 16.59 -14.32 -2.55
C ASP A 2 15.85 -12.99 -2.69
N LYS A 3 16.33 -12.12 -3.59
CA LYS A 3 15.62 -10.90 -3.94
C LYS A 3 14.37 -11.32 -4.69
N GLN A 4 13.22 -11.42 -4.02
CA GLN A 4 11.96 -11.66 -4.72
C GLN A 4 11.68 -10.47 -5.64
N PRO A 5 11.86 -10.62 -6.97
CA PRO A 5 11.87 -9.48 -7.88
C PRO A 5 10.49 -8.81 -7.91
N ILE A 6 9.43 -9.62 -7.82
CA ILE A 6 8.05 -9.16 -7.86
C ILE A 6 7.68 -8.26 -6.67
N ILE A 7 8.12 -8.59 -5.44
CA ILE A 7 7.85 -7.75 -4.26
C ILE A 7 8.58 -6.42 -4.41
N SER A 8 9.84 -6.44 -4.87
CA SER A 8 10.60 -5.23 -5.12
C SER A 8 9.95 -4.36 -6.21
N ASP A 9 9.35 -4.96 -7.23
CA ASP A 9 8.62 -4.24 -8.29
C ASP A 9 7.34 -3.61 -7.77
N MET A 10 6.60 -4.34 -6.93
CA MET A 10 5.40 -3.81 -6.28
C MET A 10 5.72 -2.60 -5.41
N ILE A 11 6.75 -2.69 -4.56
CA ILE A 11 7.20 -1.57 -3.72
C ILE A 11 7.57 -0.37 -4.58
N ARG A 12 8.40 -0.58 -5.61
CA ARG A 12 8.82 0.50 -6.52
C ARG A 12 7.65 1.15 -7.25
N ASN A 13 6.64 0.39 -7.63
CA ASN A 13 5.45 0.95 -8.27
C ASN A 13 4.63 1.82 -7.31
N ILE A 14 4.51 1.44 -6.05
CA ILE A 14 3.79 2.22 -5.04
C ILE A 14 4.59 3.47 -4.63
N GLU A 15 5.93 3.39 -4.59
CA GLU A 15 6.82 4.52 -4.30
C GLU A 15 6.70 5.66 -5.35
N LYS A 16 6.18 5.39 -6.56
CA LYS A 16 5.90 6.42 -7.57
C LYS A 16 4.76 7.37 -7.17
N VAL A 17 3.85 6.93 -6.31
CA VAL A 17 2.69 7.72 -5.87
C VAL A 17 2.77 8.12 -4.41
N ILE A 18 3.69 7.54 -3.63
CA ILE A 18 3.93 7.85 -2.23
C ILE A 18 5.42 7.95 -1.94
N VAL A 19 5.84 9.13 -1.51
CA VAL A 19 7.23 9.42 -1.16
C VAL A 19 7.46 9.18 0.34
N GLY A 20 8.61 8.60 0.68
CA GLY A 20 9.10 8.55 2.06
C GLY A 20 8.37 7.60 3.02
N LYS A 21 7.42 6.78 2.54
CA LYS A 21 6.67 5.82 3.38
C LYS A 21 6.98 4.35 3.07
N ARG A 22 8.20 4.03 2.65
CA ARG A 22 8.62 2.64 2.34
C ARG A 22 8.26 1.62 3.43
N PRO A 23 8.50 1.86 4.73
CA PRO A 23 8.13 0.89 5.77
C PRO A 23 6.63 0.63 5.85
N VAL A 24 5.80 1.63 5.53
CA VAL A 24 4.33 1.48 5.50
C VAL A 24 3.91 0.66 4.28
N ILE A 25 4.54 0.90 3.12
CA ILE A 25 4.31 0.13 1.89
C ILE A 25 4.64 -1.35 2.12
N GLU A 26 5.79 -1.64 2.71
CA GLU A 26 6.23 -3.01 3.00
C GLU A 26 5.26 -3.73 3.96
N LYS A 27 4.85 -3.08 5.07
CA LYS A 27 3.85 -3.64 5.99
C LYS A 27 2.50 -3.88 5.30
N ALA A 28 2.09 -2.98 4.42
CA ALA A 28 0.82 -3.11 3.69
C ALA A 28 0.85 -4.33 2.75
N ILE A 29 1.94 -4.52 2.01
CA ILE A 29 2.14 -5.69 1.14
C ILE A 29 2.19 -6.97 1.97
N ILE A 30 2.94 -7.00 3.07
CA ILE A 30 3.01 -8.16 3.98
C ILE A 30 1.62 -8.52 4.48
N THR A 31 0.85 -7.54 4.97
CA THR A 31 -0.50 -7.73 5.49
C THR A 31 -1.43 -8.30 4.42
N LEU A 32 -1.37 -7.75 3.21
CA LEU A 32 -2.15 -8.20 2.06
C LEU A 32 -1.81 -9.64 1.67
N LEU A 33 -0.52 -9.98 1.57
CA LEU A 33 -0.06 -11.33 1.22
C LEU A 33 -0.38 -12.36 2.31
N ALA A 34 -0.43 -11.92 3.56
CA ALA A 34 -0.87 -12.74 4.69
C ALA A 34 -2.41 -12.87 4.80
N GLY A 35 -3.18 -12.23 3.92
CA GLY A 35 -4.65 -12.22 4.00
C GLY A 35 -5.21 -11.45 5.20
N GLY A 36 -4.42 -10.58 5.82
CA GLY A 36 -4.81 -9.78 6.98
C GLY A 36 -5.47 -8.46 6.63
N HIS A 37 -5.81 -7.68 7.66
CA HIS A 37 -6.38 -6.35 7.54
C HIS A 37 -5.38 -5.29 8.02
N LEU A 38 -5.24 -4.21 7.27
CA LEU A 38 -4.34 -3.10 7.59
C LEU A 38 -5.17 -1.89 8.05
N LEU A 39 -4.95 -1.45 9.29
CA LEU A 39 -5.45 -0.17 9.77
C LEU A 39 -4.38 0.92 9.55
N LEU A 40 -4.74 1.97 8.82
CA LEU A 40 -3.87 3.12 8.59
C LEU A 40 -4.30 4.27 9.52
N GLU A 41 -3.71 4.33 10.71
CA GLU A 41 -3.88 5.46 11.63
C GLU A 41 -2.89 6.57 11.26
N ASP A 42 -3.40 7.73 10.86
CA ASP A 42 -2.58 8.92 10.60
C ASP A 42 -3.54 10.14 10.57
N VAL A 43 -3.05 11.37 10.57
CA VAL A 43 -3.91 12.58 10.46
C VAL A 43 -4.46 12.76 9.03
N PRO A 44 -5.57 13.49 8.81
CA PRO A 44 -6.08 13.73 7.45
C PRO A 44 -5.02 14.35 6.52
N GLY A 45 -5.02 13.96 5.24
CA GLY A 45 -4.12 14.55 4.21
C GLY A 45 -2.77 13.87 3.98
N VAL A 46 -2.40 12.87 4.77
CA VAL A 46 -1.06 12.19 4.74
C VAL A 46 -0.92 11.02 3.76
N GLY A 47 -1.77 10.97 2.73
CA GLY A 47 -1.63 9.99 1.64
C GLY A 47 -2.21 8.60 1.88
N LYS A 48 -3.06 8.38 2.91
CA LYS A 48 -3.72 7.09 3.17
C LYS A 48 -4.54 6.58 1.98
N THR A 49 -5.37 7.45 1.38
CA THR A 49 -6.15 7.12 0.18
C THR A 49 -5.23 6.83 -1.01
N THR A 50 -4.17 7.62 -1.17
CA THR A 50 -3.16 7.41 -2.21
C THR A 50 -2.49 6.05 -2.06
N LEU A 51 -2.27 5.58 -0.83
CA LEU A 51 -1.60 4.30 -0.55
C LEU A 51 -2.50 3.14 -0.93
N ALA A 52 -3.73 3.17 -0.44
CA ALA A 52 -4.71 2.14 -0.74
C ALA A 52 -4.97 2.04 -2.26
N ASN A 53 -5.10 3.19 -2.95
CA ASN A 53 -5.27 3.21 -4.41
C ASN A 53 -4.00 2.74 -5.16
N GLY A 54 -2.81 3.14 -4.70
CA GLY A 54 -1.54 2.72 -5.29
C GLY A 54 -1.32 1.21 -5.19
N ILE A 55 -1.63 0.63 -4.04
CA ILE A 55 -1.62 -0.83 -3.83
C ILE A 55 -2.61 -1.50 -4.78
N ALA A 56 -3.87 -1.03 -4.81
CA ALA A 56 -4.90 -1.63 -5.64
C ALA A 56 -4.55 -1.65 -7.13
N LYS A 57 -4.01 -0.54 -7.64
CA LYS A 57 -3.50 -0.47 -9.03
C LYS A 57 -2.31 -1.40 -9.27
N THR A 58 -1.42 -1.55 -8.29
CA THR A 58 -0.23 -2.41 -8.40
C THR A 58 -0.58 -3.89 -8.50
N ILE A 59 -1.67 -4.32 -7.83
CA ILE A 59 -2.12 -5.72 -7.84
C ILE A 59 -3.38 -5.95 -8.70
N ASN A 60 -3.78 -4.95 -9.49
CA ASN A 60 -4.98 -4.99 -10.35
C ASN A 60 -6.26 -5.42 -9.59
N CYS A 61 -6.50 -4.86 -8.40
CA CYS A 61 -7.72 -5.09 -7.62
C CYS A 61 -8.58 -3.83 -7.47
N GLY A 62 -9.84 -4.02 -7.05
CA GLY A 62 -10.74 -2.92 -6.75
C GLY A 62 -10.37 -2.20 -5.45
N PHE A 63 -10.55 -0.89 -5.43
CA PHE A 63 -10.47 -0.07 -4.22
C PHE A 63 -11.76 0.71 -4.02
N THR A 64 -12.29 0.67 -2.80
CA THR A 64 -13.45 1.48 -2.39
C THR A 64 -13.09 2.27 -1.15
N ARG A 65 -13.21 3.59 -1.23
CA ARG A 65 -13.09 4.48 -0.07
C ARG A 65 -14.46 4.66 0.57
N LYS A 66 -14.58 4.33 1.85
CA LYS A 66 -15.75 4.69 2.67
C LYS A 66 -15.34 5.80 3.62
N GLU A 67 -15.98 6.95 3.51
CA GLU A 67 -15.87 8.01 4.51
C GLU A 67 -16.94 7.76 5.58
N VAL A 68 -16.53 7.80 6.84
CA VAL A 68 -17.47 7.93 7.96
C VAL A 68 -17.71 9.43 8.09
N ILE A 69 -18.96 9.83 7.87
CA ILE A 69 -19.45 11.19 8.18
C ILE A 69 -19.66 11.27 9.69
#